data_AF-A0A519K852-F1
#
_entry.id   AF-A0A519K852-F1
#
_cell.length_a   1.000
_cell.length_b   1.000
_cell.length_c   1.000
_cell.angle_alpha   90.00
_cell.angle_beta   90.00
_cell.angle_gamma   90.00
#
_symmetry.space_group_name_H-M   'P 1'
#
loop_
_entity.id
_entity.type
_entity.pdbx_description
1 polymer ?
#
loop_
_entity_poly.entity_id
_entity_poly.type
_entity_poly.pdbx_seq_one_letter_code
_entity_poly.pdbx_strand_id
1 'polypeptide(L)'
;MKSKIILAAFAAFIFSCSHKVVVQPTTPVTPPMPVTEVAAGPTPEPSAAPSPESVAKGKELYNNNCGKCHKLFDTKEFSAQDWEPILKRMQRKARLTDEDMVFVHDYVVGL
;
A
#
# COMPACT_ATOMS: atom_id res chain seq x y z
N MET A 1 33.15 -19.58 -45.14
CA MET A 1 34.04 -20.35 -44.23
C MET A 1 33.55 -20.07 -42.81
N LYS A 2 32.67 -20.89 -42.24
CA LYS A 2 32.94 -22.04 -41.34
C LYS A 2 33.90 -21.70 -40.18
N SER A 3 33.35 -21.32 -39.02
CA SER A 3 33.88 -21.68 -37.70
C SER A 3 32.79 -21.48 -36.64
N LYS A 4 31.98 -22.51 -36.37
CA LYS A 4 32.13 -23.50 -35.28
C LYS A 4 31.71 -22.98 -33.89
N ILE A 5 30.40 -23.12 -33.66
CA ILE A 5 29.74 -23.68 -32.46
C ILE A 5 30.66 -23.89 -31.25
N ILE A 6 30.36 -23.18 -30.16
CA ILE A 6 30.64 -23.65 -28.80
C ILE A 6 29.31 -23.79 -28.08
N LEU A 7 28.94 -25.04 -27.79
CA LEU A 7 27.90 -25.41 -26.85
C LEU A 7 28.22 -24.80 -25.48
N ALA A 8 27.26 -24.10 -24.90
CA ALA A 8 27.16 -23.98 -23.45
C ALA A 8 25.68 -24.13 -23.08
N ALA A 9 25.36 -25.32 -22.58
CA ALA A 9 24.06 -25.68 -22.06
C ALA A 9 23.70 -24.76 -20.90
N PHE A 10 22.66 -23.93 -21.07
CA PHE A 10 22.03 -23.26 -19.94
C PHE A 10 21.19 -24.29 -19.20
N ALA A 11 21.82 -24.88 -18.18
CA ALA A 11 21.19 -25.76 -17.22
C ALA A 11 19.96 -25.08 -16.62
N ALA A 12 18.86 -25.81 -16.64
CA ALA A 12 17.57 -25.41 -16.09
C ALA A 12 17.70 -24.99 -14.62
N PHE A 13 17.50 -23.70 -14.36
CA PHE A 13 17.25 -23.19 -13.01
C PHE A 13 15.78 -23.41 -12.64
N ILE A 14 15.45 -24.67 -12.38
CA ILE A 14 14.26 -25.06 -11.64
C ILE A 14 14.65 -25.23 -10.17
N PHE A 15 14.78 -24.12 -9.44
CA PHE A 15 14.77 -24.19 -7.98
C PHE A 15 13.63 -23.35 -7.44
N SER A 16 12.50 -24.03 -7.37
CA SER A 16 11.30 -23.68 -6.62
C SER A 16 11.66 -23.52 -5.14
N CYS A 17 11.97 -22.28 -4.74
CA CYS A 17 11.99 -21.90 -3.33
C CYS A 17 10.56 -21.79 -2.81
N SER A 18 9.92 -22.94 -2.62
CA SER A 18 8.70 -23.08 -1.82
C SER A 18 9.09 -22.99 -0.35
N HIS A 19 9.26 -21.78 0.18
CA HIS A 19 9.31 -21.58 1.62
C HIS A 19 7.90 -21.78 2.17
N LYS A 20 7.58 -23.04 2.48
CA LYS A 20 6.45 -23.40 3.33
C LYS A 20 6.72 -22.82 4.71
N VAL A 21 6.14 -21.65 4.99
CA VAL A 21 6.11 -21.06 6.32
C VAL A 21 5.33 -22.02 7.22
N VAL A 22 6.08 -22.80 7.99
CA VAL A 22 5.56 -23.58 9.11
C VAL A 22 5.31 -22.60 10.23
N VAL A 23 4.03 -22.32 10.47
CA VAL A 23 3.54 -21.56 11.61
C VAL A 23 3.92 -22.33 12.86
N GLN A 24 4.89 -21.83 13.62
CA GLN A 24 5.15 -22.31 14.97
C GLN A 24 4.11 -21.72 15.92
N PRO A 25 3.43 -22.55 16.73
CA PRO A 25 2.64 -22.05 17.84
C PRO A 25 3.61 -21.60 18.93
N THR A 26 3.84 -20.29 19.03
CA THR A 26 4.44 -19.71 20.22
C THR A 26 3.33 -19.48 21.23
N THR A 27 3.33 -20.33 22.25
CA THR A 27 2.63 -20.10 23.50
C THR A 27 3.02 -18.74 24.07
N PRO A 28 2.07 -17.85 24.38
CA PRO A 28 2.37 -16.64 25.12
C PRO A 28 2.56 -17.02 26.59
N VAL A 29 3.80 -16.90 27.08
CA VAL A 29 4.07 -16.83 28.52
C VAL A 29 3.75 -15.41 28.97
N THR A 30 2.71 -15.32 29.77
CA THR A 30 2.30 -14.16 30.57
C THR A 30 3.40 -13.76 31.56
N PRO A 31 3.80 -12.48 31.58
CA PRO A 31 4.07 -11.79 32.84
C PRO A 31 2.88 -10.85 33.16
N PRO A 32 2.41 -10.80 34.42
CA PRO A 32 1.34 -9.89 34.82
C PRO A 32 1.91 -8.47 34.88
N MET A 33 1.61 -7.66 33.86
CA MET A 33 1.75 -6.21 33.97
C MET A 33 0.46 -5.64 34.58
N PRO A 34 0.58 -4.72 35.55
CA PRO A 34 -0.52 -4.24 36.36
C PRO A 34 -1.51 -3.42 35.52
N VAL A 35 -2.79 -3.63 35.80
CA VAL A 35 -3.93 -2.88 35.29
C VAL A 35 -3.67 -1.37 35.35
N THR A 36 -3.55 -0.76 34.18
CA THR A 36 -3.82 0.67 34.02
C THR A 36 -4.86 0.77 32.92
N GLU A 37 -6.09 1.01 33.38
CA GLU A 37 -7.22 1.63 32.68
C GLU A 37 -7.18 1.59 31.15
N VAL A 38 -7.97 0.67 30.59
CA VAL A 38 -8.39 0.69 29.19
C VAL A 38 -9.21 1.96 28.97
N ALA A 39 -8.53 3.06 28.65
CA ALA A 39 -9.11 4.10 27.85
C ALA A 39 -9.54 3.44 26.55
N ALA A 40 -10.84 3.45 26.28
CA ALA A 40 -11.46 2.94 25.08
C ALA A 40 -10.69 3.46 23.85
N GLY A 41 -9.82 2.62 23.28
CA GLY A 41 -9.31 2.83 21.95
C GLY A 41 -10.50 2.80 21.00
N PRO A 42 -10.58 3.69 19.99
CA PRO A 42 -11.67 3.63 19.04
C PRO A 42 -11.59 2.27 18.36
N THR A 43 -12.66 1.49 18.53
CA THR A 43 -12.95 0.34 17.69
C THR A 43 -12.90 0.83 16.23
N PRO A 44 -12.22 0.14 15.30
CA PRO A 44 -12.30 0.54 13.89
C PRO A 44 -13.76 0.41 13.46
N GLU A 45 -14.44 1.55 13.35
CA GLU A 45 -15.80 1.62 12.84
C GLU A 45 -15.83 1.06 11.41
N PRO A 46 -16.84 0.27 11.05
CA PRO A 46 -16.99 -0.25 9.71
C PRO A 46 -17.26 0.90 8.73
N SER A 47 -16.28 1.16 7.85
CA SER A 47 -16.41 1.87 6.57
C SER A 47 -17.45 3.00 6.55
N ALA A 48 -17.32 3.97 7.47
CA ALA A 48 -18.02 5.23 7.31
C ALA A 48 -17.54 5.86 6.00
N ALA A 49 -18.47 6.33 5.17
CA ALA A 49 -18.14 7.09 3.97
C ALA A 49 -17.19 8.25 4.32
N PRO A 50 -16.26 8.62 3.43
CA PRO A 50 -15.28 9.66 3.71
C PRO A 50 -15.98 10.97 4.10
N SER A 51 -15.50 11.62 5.17
CA SER A 51 -16.07 12.88 5.62
C SER A 51 -15.79 14.01 4.62
N PRO A 52 -16.63 15.05 4.52
CA PRO A 52 -16.36 16.19 3.63
C PRO A 52 -15.02 16.88 3.91
N GLU A 53 -14.60 16.91 5.18
CA GLU A 53 -13.31 17.46 5.59
C GLU A 53 -12.14 16.59 5.09
N SER A 54 -12.26 15.27 5.19
CA SER A 54 -11.29 14.32 4.63
C SER A 54 -11.11 14.53 3.13
N VAL A 55 -12.22 14.58 2.38
CA VAL A 55 -12.22 14.79 0.93
C VAL A 55 -11.61 16.14 0.56
N ALA A 56 -11.91 17.21 1.31
CA ALA A 56 -11.33 18.53 1.07
C ALA A 56 -9.81 18.54 1.27
N LYS A 57 -9.32 17.95 2.37
CA LYS A 57 -7.87 17.83 2.64
C LYS A 57 -7.19 16.96 1.57
N GLY A 58 -7.82 15.85 1.19
CA GLY A 58 -7.35 14.97 0.11
C GLY A 58 -7.23 15.68 -1.22
N LYS A 59 -8.22 16.52 -1.56
CA LYS A 59 -8.20 17.34 -2.77
C LYS A 59 -7.01 18.31 -2.79
N GLU A 60 -6.73 18.97 -1.67
CA GLU A 60 -5.58 19.88 -1.56
C GLU A 60 -4.27 19.11 -1.77
N LEU A 61 -4.08 18.01 -1.04
CA LEU A 61 -2.89 17.17 -1.13
C LEU A 61 -2.69 16.63 -2.55
N TYR A 62 -3.76 16.18 -3.21
CA TYR A 62 -3.73 15.66 -4.57
C TYR A 62 -3.26 16.72 -5.57
N ASN A 63 -3.89 17.90 -5.56
CA ASN A 63 -3.55 19.00 -6.46
C ASN A 63 -2.13 19.51 -6.24
N ASN A 64 -1.70 19.55 -4.97
CA ASN A 64 -0.41 20.11 -4.61
C ASN A 64 0.75 19.14 -4.79
N ASN A 65 0.53 17.81 -4.83
CA ASN A 65 1.63 16.84 -4.83
C ASN A 65 1.64 15.88 -6.03
N CYS A 66 0.49 15.47 -6.55
CA CYS A 66 0.42 14.39 -7.55
C CYS A 66 0.77 14.87 -8.98
N GLY A 67 0.64 16.17 -9.26
CA GLY A 67 0.95 16.77 -10.57
C GLY A 67 2.39 17.26 -10.73
N LYS A 68 3.25 17.07 -9.71
CA LYS A 68 4.62 17.62 -9.71
C LYS A 68 5.60 16.85 -10.61
N CYS A 69 5.37 15.56 -10.84
CA CYS A 69 6.32 14.67 -11.51
C CYS A 69 5.78 14.06 -12.82
N HIS A 70 4.48 14.14 -13.06
CA HIS A 70 3.78 13.66 -14.25
C HIS A 70 2.43 14.38 -14.34
N LYS A 71 1.62 14.07 -15.38
CA LYS A 71 0.27 14.64 -15.48
C LYS A 71 -0.54 14.36 -14.20
N LEU A 72 -1.35 15.33 -13.79
CA LEU A 72 -2.36 15.12 -12.77
C LEU A 72 -3.53 14.38 -13.44
N PHE A 73 -3.80 13.17 -12.99
CA PHE A 73 -4.87 12.34 -13.56
C PHE A 73 -6.23 12.84 -13.05
N ASP A 74 -7.28 12.70 -13.85
CA ASP A 74 -8.65 12.90 -13.34
C ASP A 74 -8.99 11.77 -12.37
N THR A 75 -9.72 12.05 -11.29
CA THR A 75 -10.10 11.03 -10.30
C THR A 75 -10.97 9.92 -10.90
N LYS A 76 -11.63 10.21 -12.03
CA LYS A 76 -12.49 9.27 -12.79
C LYS A 76 -11.74 8.45 -13.85
N GLU A 77 -10.43 8.68 -14.06
CA GLU A 77 -9.65 7.88 -15.03
C GLU A 77 -9.45 6.43 -14.57
N PHE A 78 -9.59 6.15 -13.28
CA PHE A 78 -9.36 4.82 -12.70
C PHE A 78 -10.51 4.43 -11.76
N SER A 79 -10.75 3.12 -11.59
CA SER A 79 -11.69 2.62 -10.59
C SER A 79 -11.11 2.76 -9.17
N ALA A 80 -11.96 2.67 -8.15
CA ALA A 80 -11.52 2.69 -6.75
C ALA A 80 -10.46 1.61 -6.45
N GLN A 81 -10.64 0.42 -7.04
CA GLN A 81 -9.70 -0.71 -6.91
C GLN A 81 -8.36 -0.46 -7.63
N ASP A 82 -8.38 0.26 -8.75
CA ASP A 82 -7.17 0.62 -9.49
C ASP A 82 -6.35 1.69 -8.74
N TRP A 83 -7.03 2.59 -8.04
CA TRP A 83 -6.39 3.66 -7.27
C TRP A 83 -5.49 3.13 -6.15
N GLU A 84 -5.89 2.08 -5.43
CA GLU A 84 -5.11 1.56 -4.29
C GLU A 84 -3.64 1.21 -4.65
N PRO A 85 -3.34 0.35 -5.64
CA PRO A 85 -1.96 0.06 -6.03
C PRO A 85 -1.24 1.24 -6.72
N ILE A 86 -1.98 2.20 -7.30
CA ILE A 86 -1.41 3.42 -7.87
C ILE A 86 -0.91 4.34 -6.74
N LEU A 87 -1.79 4.65 -5.80
CA LEU A 87 -1.53 5.51 -4.66
C LEU A 87 -0.38 4.99 -3.80
N LYS A 88 -0.35 3.68 -3.50
CA LYS A 88 0.75 3.04 -2.76
C LYS A 88 2.12 3.20 -3.45
N ARG A 89 2.13 3.19 -4.78
CA ARG A 89 3.36 3.38 -5.57
C ARG A 89 3.81 4.85 -5.57
N MET A 90 2.86 5.76 -5.53
CA MET A 90 3.11 7.20 -5.63
C MET A 90 3.42 7.85 -4.29
N GLN A 91 2.87 7.38 -3.18
CA GLN A 91 3.04 7.95 -1.85
C GLN A 91 4.48 8.39 -1.52
N ARG A 92 5.43 7.45 -1.58
CA ARG A 92 6.84 7.75 -1.28
C ARG A 92 7.47 8.72 -2.27
N LYS A 93 7.03 8.69 -3.54
CA LYS A 93 7.52 9.59 -4.60
C LYS A 93 6.96 11.01 -4.44
N ALA A 94 5.71 11.12 -4.00
CA ALA A 94 5.01 12.36 -3.70
C ALA A 94 5.37 12.93 -2.31
N ARG A 95 6.17 12.19 -1.53
CA ARG A 95 6.59 12.56 -0.16
C ARG A 95 5.41 12.78 0.79
N LEU A 96 4.38 11.94 0.66
CA LEU A 96 3.20 11.97 1.51
C LEU A 96 3.33 10.95 2.65
N THR A 97 2.85 11.32 3.84
CA THR A 97 2.76 10.39 4.98
C THR A 97 1.66 9.35 4.75
N ASP A 98 1.61 8.31 5.58
CA ASP A 98 0.51 7.34 5.53
C ASP A 98 -0.84 8.01 5.81
N GLU A 99 -0.87 8.97 6.75
CA GLU A 99 -2.07 9.73 7.08
C GLU A 99 -2.53 10.62 5.92
N ASP A 100 -1.61 11.33 5.26
CA ASP A 100 -1.91 12.14 4.08
C ASP A 100 -2.53 11.29 2.97
N MET A 101 -2.04 10.06 2.81
CA MET A 101 -2.54 9.14 1.80
C MET A 101 -3.95 8.64 2.07
N VAL A 102 -4.39 8.57 3.33
CA VAL A 102 -5.79 8.27 3.65
C VAL A 102 -6.69 9.36 3.09
N PHE A 103 -6.36 10.64 3.32
CA PHE A 103 -7.15 11.74 2.77
C PHE A 103 -7.13 11.75 1.23
N VAL A 104 -5.96 11.51 0.61
CA VAL A 104 -5.86 11.42 -0.85
C VAL A 104 -6.71 10.27 -1.40
N HIS A 105 -6.69 9.10 -0.74
CA HIS A 105 -7.52 7.97 -1.11
C HIS A 105 -9.00 8.35 -1.04
N ASP A 106 -9.45 8.90 0.09
CA ASP A 106 -10.82 9.37 0.30
C ASP A 106 -11.28 10.37 -0.77
N TYR A 107 -10.39 11.26 -1.23
CA TYR A 107 -10.69 12.18 -2.33
C TYR A 107 -10.85 11.48 -3.69
N VAL A 108 -9.96 10.54 -4.04
CA VAL A 108 -9.99 9.93 -5.38
C VAL A 108 -11.06 8.83 -5.51
N VAL A 109 -11.53 8.24 -4.40
CA VAL A 109 -12.60 7.23 -4.41
C VAL A 109 -13.96 7.76 -3.94
N GLY A 110 -13.99 8.91 -3.25
CA GLY A 110 -15.20 9.52 -2.66
C GLY A 110 -15.98 10.45 -3.59
N LEU A 111 -15.74 10.40 -4.90
CA LEU A 111 -16.42 11.20 -5.94
C LEU A 111 -17.06 10.33 -7.02
#